data_AF-A0A8B2VEM4-F1
#
_entry.id   AF-A0A8B2VEM4-F1
#
_cell.length_a   1.000
_cell.length_b   1.000
_cell.length_c   1.000
_cell.angle_alpha   90.00
_cell.angle_beta   90.00
_cell.angle_gamma   90.00
#
_symmetry.space_group_name_H-M   'P 1'
#
loop_
_entity.id
_entity.type
_entity.pdbx_description
1 polymer ?
#
loop_
_entity_poly.entity_id
_entity_poly.type
_entity_poly.pdbx_seq_one_letter_code
_entity_poly.pdbx_strand_id
1 'polypeptide(L)'
;MNTHDVPMILFTVVTQMCVGAFLVLGTAHVGAAIRGRENSVVERTSRPVLYAIGPAMVFGLFVSMFHMGYPAHTLNVLRHPQTSWLSREIMFGSGFALLGFVFAMLSWFKRPAFAIQRVLAVVTAIVGIGLLVCESMIYYSLVTVPAWHSWWVPFSFTATTIILGTLSVACALMITAMVRHRHETAVPSAREKHPKTTGWWSRHVTEEIRAINAPTDDQEWDLSLTVTKWCSIGAAVVSVALMVGYPLYTSQLASGGPVAHQASNTFSGGIYATRLILLGAIALMLGSFVYRGALHTPREHPHSLGWLLITTLIITFAGEIVGRALHYWSLVRIGI
;
A
#
# COMPACT_ATOMS: atom_id res chain seq x y z
N MET A 1 -13.38 -0.46 -21.00
CA MET A 1 -13.09 0.39 -19.83
C MET A 1 -13.20 1.83 -20.28
N ASN A 2 -14.02 2.66 -19.63
CA ASN A 2 -13.99 4.10 -19.88
C ASN A 2 -12.61 4.60 -19.42
N THR A 3 -11.85 5.19 -20.33
CA THR A 3 -10.49 5.69 -20.04
C THR A 3 -10.49 6.78 -18.97
N HIS A 4 -11.64 7.44 -18.78
CA HIS A 4 -11.86 8.47 -17.78
C HIS A 4 -11.77 7.98 -16.33
N ASP A 5 -12.06 6.71 -16.05
CA ASP A 5 -12.06 6.19 -14.66
C ASP A 5 -10.66 5.76 -14.20
N VAL A 6 -9.75 5.53 -15.16
CA VAL A 6 -8.39 4.99 -14.91
C VAL A 6 -7.59 5.83 -13.91
N PRO A 7 -7.55 7.18 -13.99
CA PRO A 7 -6.81 7.98 -13.03
C PRO A 7 -7.31 7.79 -11.59
N MET A 8 -8.63 7.70 -11.37
CA MET A 8 -9.20 7.50 -10.04
C MET A 8 -9.00 6.07 -9.52
N ILE A 9 -9.05 5.08 -10.41
CA ILE A 9 -8.68 3.70 -10.07
C ILE A 9 -7.24 3.64 -9.56
N LEU A 10 -6.31 4.22 -10.31
CA LEU A 10 -4.89 4.21 -9.94
C LEU A 10 -4.62 5.02 -8.67
N PHE A 11 -5.21 6.22 -8.56
CA PHE A 11 -5.10 7.04 -7.37
C PHE A 11 -5.50 6.26 -6.12
N THR A 12 -6.74 5.75 -6.07
CA THR A 12 -7.26 5.04 -4.89
C THR A 12 -6.46 3.77 -4.55
N VAL A 13 -6.06 2.97 -5.54
CA VAL A 13 -5.30 1.74 -5.28
C VAL A 13 -3.88 2.07 -4.75
N VAL A 14 -3.24 3.11 -5.28
CA VAL A 14 -1.89 3.53 -4.84
C VAL A 14 -1.94 4.17 -3.46
N THR A 15 -2.90 5.04 -3.16
CA THR A 15 -3.05 5.63 -1.82
C THR A 15 -3.36 4.56 -0.77
N GLN A 16 -4.23 3.59 -1.09
CA GLN A 16 -4.50 2.42 -0.22
C GLN A 16 -3.24 1.61 0.05
N MET A 17 -2.41 1.37 -0.97
CA MET A 17 -1.12 0.71 -0.81
C MET A 17 -0.18 1.49 0.11
N CYS A 18 -0.08 2.82 -0.06
CA CYS A 18 0.76 3.69 0.77
C CYS A 18 0.30 3.74 2.23
N VAL A 19 -1.00 3.93 2.47
CA VAL A 19 -1.59 3.92 3.82
C VAL A 19 -1.38 2.56 4.47
N GLY A 20 -1.68 1.48 3.76
CA GLY A 20 -1.49 0.11 4.25
C GLY A 20 -0.03 -0.17 4.62
N ALA A 21 0.93 0.20 3.76
CA ALA A 21 2.34 0.00 4.03
C ALA A 21 2.80 0.78 5.28
N PHE A 22 2.34 2.01 5.46
CA PHE A 22 2.64 2.82 6.64
C PHE A 22 2.08 2.18 7.93
N LEU A 23 0.83 1.69 7.90
CA LEU A 23 0.20 1.01 9.03
C LEU A 23 0.91 -0.30 9.38
N VAL A 24 1.29 -1.09 8.37
CA VAL A 24 2.02 -2.36 8.56
C VAL A 24 3.40 -2.12 9.16
N LEU A 25 4.13 -1.08 8.74
CA LEU A 25 5.40 -0.71 9.39
C LEU A 25 5.18 -0.31 10.85
N GLY A 26 4.14 0.49 11.15
CA GLY A 26 3.79 0.86 12.51
C GLY A 26 3.50 -0.34 13.41
N THR A 27 2.72 -1.32 12.93
CA THR A 27 2.43 -2.54 13.69
C THR A 27 3.65 -3.44 13.83
N ALA A 28 4.51 -3.54 12.80
CA ALA A 28 5.78 -4.25 12.87
C ALA A 28 6.73 -3.66 13.91
N HIS A 29 6.80 -2.32 14.02
CA HIS A 29 7.59 -1.63 15.04
C HIS A 29 7.09 -1.94 16.45
N VAL A 30 5.77 -1.86 16.66
CA VAL A 30 5.15 -2.22 17.96
C VAL A 30 5.42 -3.68 18.30
N GLY A 31 5.24 -4.60 17.35
CA GLY A 31 5.50 -6.03 17.55
C GLY A 31 6.96 -6.33 17.85
N ALA A 32 7.89 -5.63 17.20
CA ALA A 32 9.32 -5.77 17.46
C ALA A 32 9.70 -5.24 18.85
N ALA A 33 9.12 -4.11 19.27
CA ALA A 33 9.32 -3.55 20.61
C ALA A 33 8.79 -4.49 21.71
N ILE A 34 7.60 -5.08 21.53
CA ILE A 34 7.04 -6.08 22.47
C ILE A 34 7.96 -7.30 22.60
N ARG A 35 8.63 -7.68 21.52
CA ARG A 35 9.59 -8.80 21.49
C ARG A 35 11.00 -8.40 21.95
N GLY A 36 11.18 -7.18 22.45
CA GLY A 36 12.47 -6.69 22.96
C GLY A 36 13.56 -6.54 21.89
N ARG A 37 13.19 -6.34 20.61
CA ARG A 37 14.20 -6.09 19.57
C ARG A 37 14.81 -4.72 19.72
N GLU A 38 16.09 -4.61 19.36
CA GLU A 38 16.80 -3.35 19.39
C GLU A 38 16.20 -2.35 18.39
N ASN A 39 15.99 -1.10 18.84
CA ASN A 39 15.40 -0.06 18.01
C ASN A 39 16.21 0.22 16.74
N SER A 40 17.54 0.10 16.80
CA SER A 40 18.45 0.32 15.66
C SER A 40 18.18 -0.66 14.52
N VAL A 41 17.95 -1.94 14.84
CA VAL A 41 17.62 -3.01 13.89
C VAL A 41 16.26 -2.74 13.23
N VAL A 42 15.26 -2.38 14.03
CA VAL A 42 13.90 -2.09 13.55
C VAL A 42 13.89 -0.88 12.61
N GLU A 43 14.60 0.18 13.00
CA GLU A 43 14.69 1.41 12.23
C GLU A 43 15.43 1.18 10.91
N ARG A 44 16.58 0.50 10.93
CA ARG A 44 17.38 0.22 9.73
C ARG A 44 16.66 -0.68 8.74
N THR A 45 15.91 -1.68 9.24
CA THR A 45 15.08 -2.57 8.42
C THR A 45 13.94 -1.80 7.72
N SER A 46 13.34 -0.83 8.42
CA SER A 46 12.11 -0.16 7.96
C SER A 46 12.35 1.09 7.11
N ARG A 47 13.51 1.75 7.26
CA ARG A 47 13.85 3.00 6.55
C ARG A 47 13.67 2.94 5.01
N PRO A 48 14.19 1.93 4.29
CA PRO A 48 14.02 1.87 2.84
C PRO A 48 12.53 1.80 2.44
N VAL A 49 11.74 1.04 3.19
CA VAL A 49 10.30 0.89 2.96
C VAL A 49 9.58 2.22 3.18
N LEU A 50 9.89 2.93 4.27
CA LEU A 50 9.34 4.25 4.56
C LEU A 50 9.62 5.25 3.43
N TYR A 51 10.86 5.27 2.90
CA TYR A 51 11.23 6.17 1.82
C TYR A 51 10.58 5.81 0.48
N ALA A 52 10.22 4.54 0.26
CA ALA A 52 9.49 4.13 -0.93
C ALA A 52 8.01 4.59 -0.93
N ILE A 53 7.39 4.77 0.25
CA ILE A 53 6.00 5.23 0.38
C ILE A 53 5.83 6.65 -0.20
N GLY A 54 6.79 7.54 0.03
CA GLY A 54 6.71 8.95 -0.37
C GLY A 54 6.52 9.14 -1.89
N PRO A 55 7.44 8.65 -2.75
CA PRO A 55 7.30 8.74 -4.20
C PRO A 55 6.04 8.06 -4.73
N ALA A 56 5.63 6.93 -4.16
CA ALA A 56 4.38 6.26 -4.54
C ALA A 56 3.15 7.12 -4.22
N MET A 57 3.12 7.76 -3.04
CA MET A 57 2.03 8.66 -2.65
C MET A 57 1.97 9.89 -3.56
N VAL A 58 3.12 10.49 -3.88
CA VAL A 58 3.21 11.61 -4.83
C VAL A 58 2.71 11.20 -6.21
N PHE A 59 3.10 10.02 -6.69
CA PHE A 59 2.59 9.47 -7.95
C PHE A 59 1.07 9.32 -7.92
N GLY A 60 0.49 8.72 -6.88
CA GLY A 60 -0.96 8.58 -6.74
C GLY A 60 -1.69 9.92 -6.80
N LEU A 61 -1.23 10.91 -6.01
CA LEU A 61 -1.79 12.26 -6.00
C LEU A 61 -1.65 12.96 -7.36
N PHE A 62 -0.50 12.82 -8.02
CA PHE A 62 -0.27 13.40 -9.34
C PHE A 62 -1.20 12.78 -10.40
N VAL A 63 -1.33 11.44 -10.40
CA VAL A 63 -2.24 10.73 -11.32
C VAL A 63 -3.69 11.17 -11.11
N SER A 64 -4.09 11.46 -9.88
CA SER A 64 -5.42 11.99 -9.62
C SER A 64 -5.70 13.28 -10.40
N MET A 65 -4.72 14.12 -10.73
CA MET A 65 -5.00 15.37 -11.44
C MET A 65 -5.56 15.16 -12.86
N PHE A 66 -5.32 14.01 -13.48
CA PHE A 66 -5.77 13.71 -14.85
C PHE A 66 -7.28 13.43 -14.97
N HIS A 67 -8.02 13.28 -13.86
CA HIS A 67 -9.49 13.20 -13.90
C HIS A 67 -10.17 14.57 -13.84
N MET A 68 -9.43 15.65 -13.56
CA MET A 68 -10.01 16.98 -13.36
C MET A 68 -10.10 17.75 -14.68
N GLY A 69 -11.28 18.29 -15.00
CA GLY A 69 -11.47 19.11 -16.21
C GLY A 69 -10.79 20.49 -16.16
N TYR A 70 -10.62 21.08 -14.96
CA TYR A 70 -10.01 22.40 -14.76
C TYR A 70 -9.00 22.43 -13.59
N PRO A 71 -7.76 21.98 -13.81
CA PRO A 71 -6.73 21.88 -12.76
C PRO A 71 -6.37 23.20 -12.08
N ALA A 72 -6.54 24.33 -12.77
CA ALA A 72 -6.25 25.66 -12.21
C ALA A 72 -7.15 26.05 -11.01
N HIS A 73 -8.26 25.33 -10.81
CA HIS A 73 -9.22 25.59 -9.74
C HIS A 73 -9.26 24.48 -8.68
N THR A 74 -8.32 23.54 -8.67
CA THR A 74 -8.30 22.37 -7.76
C THR A 74 -8.37 22.77 -6.28
N LEU A 75 -7.78 23.91 -5.89
CA LEU A 75 -7.82 24.40 -4.51
C LEU A 75 -9.26 24.74 -4.04
N ASN A 76 -10.19 25.00 -4.95
CA ASN A 76 -11.58 25.27 -4.60
C ASN A 76 -12.27 24.05 -3.97
N VAL A 77 -11.77 22.83 -4.23
CA VAL A 77 -12.34 21.59 -3.67
C VAL A 77 -12.13 21.53 -2.14
N LEU A 78 -11.21 22.33 -1.58
CA LEU A 78 -10.96 22.42 -0.14
C LEU A 78 -11.98 23.28 0.63
N ARG A 79 -12.90 23.97 -0.06
CA ARG A 79 -13.77 24.98 0.57
C ARG A 79 -14.91 24.42 1.43
N HIS A 80 -15.31 23.15 1.24
CA HIS A 80 -16.52 22.59 1.87
C HIS A 80 -16.30 21.21 2.54
N PRO A 81 -15.33 21.08 3.46
CA PRO A 81 -15.05 19.78 4.09
C PRO A 81 -16.16 19.29 5.02
N GLN A 82 -17.04 20.19 5.47
CA GLN A 82 -18.15 19.84 6.36
C GLN A 82 -19.25 19.03 5.65
N THR A 83 -19.42 19.21 4.34
CA THR A 83 -20.51 18.61 3.56
C THR A 83 -20.03 17.67 2.47
N SER A 84 -18.80 17.81 1.98
CA SER A 84 -18.26 17.01 0.87
C SER A 84 -17.24 15.97 1.32
N TRP A 85 -17.53 14.69 1.04
CA TRP A 85 -16.56 13.61 1.24
C TRP A 85 -15.33 13.74 0.34
N LEU A 86 -15.49 14.22 -0.89
CA LEU A 86 -14.39 14.50 -1.81
C LEU A 86 -13.44 15.57 -1.23
N SER A 87 -14.00 16.62 -0.62
CA SER A 87 -13.20 17.66 0.03
C SER A 87 -12.38 17.09 1.19
N ARG A 88 -12.99 16.21 2.02
CA ARG A 88 -12.28 15.51 3.10
C ARG A 88 -11.19 14.59 2.56
N GLU A 89 -11.45 13.82 1.51
CA GLU A 89 -10.46 12.94 0.89
C GLU A 89 -9.20 13.71 0.46
N ILE A 90 -9.35 14.86 -0.21
CA ILE A 90 -8.19 15.68 -0.61
C ILE A 90 -7.44 16.21 0.62
N MET A 91 -8.15 16.64 1.67
CA MET A 91 -7.52 17.11 2.91
C MET A 91 -6.75 15.99 3.63
N PHE A 92 -7.36 14.83 3.80
CA PHE A 92 -6.71 13.67 4.43
C PHE A 92 -5.59 13.12 3.57
N GLY A 93 -5.74 13.10 2.24
CA GLY A 93 -4.72 12.66 1.29
C GLY A 93 -3.50 13.58 1.29
N SER A 94 -3.72 14.88 1.18
CA SER A 94 -2.64 15.88 1.26
C SER A 94 -2.00 15.92 2.65
N GLY A 95 -2.81 15.78 3.71
CA GLY A 95 -2.35 15.69 5.09
C GLY A 95 -1.49 14.46 5.33
N PHE A 96 -1.90 13.29 4.85
CA PHE A 96 -1.12 12.05 4.95
C PHE A 96 0.22 12.18 4.22
N ALA A 97 0.22 12.72 3.00
CA ALA A 97 1.43 12.97 2.23
C ALA A 97 2.39 13.95 2.94
N LEU A 98 1.87 15.07 3.45
CA LEU A 98 2.66 16.07 4.17
C LEU A 98 3.23 15.51 5.47
N LEU A 99 2.40 14.90 6.32
CA LEU A 99 2.84 14.33 7.59
C LEU A 99 3.83 13.17 7.38
N GLY A 100 3.59 12.33 6.36
CA GLY A 100 4.51 11.27 5.95
C GLY A 100 5.86 11.83 5.47
N PHE A 101 5.84 12.91 4.69
CA PHE A 101 7.06 13.61 4.27
C PHE A 101 7.83 14.20 5.46
N VAL A 102 7.14 14.90 6.37
CA VAL A 102 7.76 15.44 7.60
C VAL A 102 8.34 14.31 8.44
N PHE A 103 7.62 13.20 8.60
CA PHE A 103 8.10 12.03 9.34
C PHE A 103 9.36 11.45 8.71
N ALA A 104 9.35 11.18 7.39
CA ALA A 104 10.52 10.68 6.67
C ALA A 104 11.72 11.64 6.74
N MET A 105 11.48 12.95 6.63
CA MET A 105 12.53 13.97 6.70
C MET A 105 13.13 14.05 8.12
N LEU A 106 12.30 13.97 9.16
CA LEU A 106 12.78 13.95 10.54
C LEU A 106 13.58 12.68 10.88
N SER A 107 13.16 11.53 10.35
CA SER A 107 13.91 10.28 10.44
C SER A 107 15.26 10.38 9.71
N TRP A 108 15.29 11.02 8.54
CA TRP A 108 16.51 11.23 7.76
C TRP A 108 17.58 11.99 8.54
N PHE A 109 17.21 13.10 9.19
CA PHE A 109 18.18 13.93 9.92
C PHE A 109 18.51 13.42 11.33
N LYS A 110 17.87 12.35 11.82
CA LYS A 110 18.04 11.84 13.20
C LYS A 110 17.88 12.91 14.28
N ARG A 111 17.05 13.93 14.03
CA ARG A 111 16.95 15.17 14.84
C ARG A 111 15.97 15.12 16.02
N PRO A 112 14.77 14.55 15.92
CA PRO A 112 13.82 14.63 17.04
C PRO A 112 14.06 13.53 18.08
N ALA A 113 13.67 13.81 19.32
CA ALA A 113 13.54 12.79 20.36
C ALA A 113 12.53 11.70 19.91
N PHE A 114 12.81 10.45 20.29
CA PHE A 114 12.00 9.27 19.94
C PHE A 114 10.49 9.46 20.18
N ALA A 115 10.11 10.19 21.24
CA ALA A 115 8.73 10.51 21.57
C ALA A 115 8.01 11.31 20.47
N ILE A 116 8.68 12.29 19.87
CA ILE A 116 8.11 13.15 18.82
C ILE A 116 7.86 12.33 17.55
N GLN A 117 8.81 11.48 17.16
CA GLN A 117 8.64 10.59 16.00
C GLN A 117 7.46 9.64 16.21
N ARG A 118 7.29 9.09 17.41
CA ARG A 118 6.19 8.19 17.73
C ARG A 118 4.83 8.89 17.66
N VAL A 119 4.72 10.09 18.24
CA VAL A 119 3.47 10.89 18.15
C VAL A 119 3.16 11.21 16.70
N LEU A 120 4.15 11.67 15.93
CA LEU A 120 3.97 11.99 14.52
C LEU A 120 3.54 10.75 13.72
N ALA A 121 4.15 9.58 13.96
CA ALA A 121 3.75 8.33 13.30
C ALA A 121 2.30 7.95 13.61
N VAL A 122 1.86 8.08 14.87
CA VAL A 122 0.47 7.80 15.26
C VAL A 122 -0.51 8.78 14.60
N VAL A 123 -0.18 10.07 14.58
CA VAL A 123 -1.02 11.08 13.91
C VAL A 123 -1.10 10.80 12.41
N THR A 124 0.03 10.51 11.75
CA THR A 124 0.06 10.14 10.32
C THR A 124 -0.78 8.89 10.05
N ALA A 125 -0.72 7.87 10.92
CA ALA A 125 -1.54 6.67 10.81
C ALA A 125 -3.04 6.97 10.92
N ILE A 126 -3.44 7.81 11.89
CA ILE A 126 -4.84 8.24 12.05
C ILE A 126 -5.33 9.00 10.81
N VAL A 127 -4.50 9.90 10.26
CA VAL A 127 -4.83 10.63 9.03
C VAL A 127 -4.94 9.68 7.83
N GLY A 128 -4.07 8.67 7.72
CA GLY A 128 -4.18 7.63 6.69
C GLY A 128 -5.45 6.80 6.80
N ILE A 129 -5.87 6.44 8.01
CA ILE A 129 -7.17 5.77 8.25
C ILE A 129 -8.32 6.69 7.86
N GLY A 130 -8.23 7.98 8.20
CA GLY A 130 -9.20 8.99 7.78
C GLY A 130 -9.32 9.10 6.26
N LEU A 131 -8.20 9.02 5.53
CA LEU A 131 -8.20 8.96 4.06
C LEU A 131 -8.99 7.76 3.56
N LEU A 132 -8.72 6.55 4.07
CA LEU A 132 -9.43 5.33 3.68
C LEU A 132 -10.94 5.41 3.94
N VAL A 133 -11.33 6.01 5.07
CA VAL A 133 -12.74 6.28 5.38
C VAL A 133 -13.35 7.23 4.36
N CYS A 134 -12.66 8.32 4.02
CA CYS A 134 -13.15 9.27 3.01
C CYS A 134 -13.31 8.61 1.64
N GLU A 135 -12.31 7.86 1.18
CA GLU A 135 -12.36 7.11 -0.08
C GLU A 135 -13.58 6.17 -0.12
N SER A 136 -13.87 5.47 0.98
CA SER A 136 -15.02 4.57 1.07
C SER A 136 -16.35 5.36 1.08
N MET A 137 -16.41 6.46 1.83
CA MET A 137 -17.62 7.25 2.03
C MET A 137 -18.05 8.05 0.80
N ILE A 138 -17.13 8.40 -0.10
CA ILE A 138 -17.47 9.00 -1.41
C ILE A 138 -18.47 8.12 -2.15
N TYR A 139 -18.29 6.79 -2.13
CA TYR A 139 -19.19 5.85 -2.81
C TYR A 139 -20.31 5.38 -1.89
N TYR A 140 -20.00 5.05 -0.64
CA TYR A 140 -21.00 4.55 0.29
C TYR A 140 -22.11 5.56 0.57
N SER A 141 -21.84 6.87 0.55
CA SER A 141 -22.89 7.88 0.78
C SER A 141 -23.88 8.06 -0.39
N LEU A 142 -23.62 7.45 -1.54
CA LEU A 142 -24.47 7.57 -2.74
C LEU A 142 -25.62 6.55 -2.71
N VAL A 143 -26.67 6.86 -1.94
CA VAL A 143 -27.87 6.03 -1.80
C VAL A 143 -28.59 5.73 -3.12
N THR A 144 -28.38 6.56 -4.15
CA THR A 144 -28.94 6.37 -5.49
C THR A 144 -28.20 5.32 -6.32
N VAL A 145 -27.05 4.81 -5.85
CA VAL A 145 -26.28 3.74 -6.50
C VAL A 145 -26.21 2.54 -5.54
N PRO A 146 -27.16 1.59 -5.59
CA PRO A 146 -27.24 0.48 -4.64
C PRO A 146 -25.98 -0.38 -4.54
N ALA A 147 -25.26 -0.56 -5.65
CA ALA A 147 -23.99 -1.27 -5.65
C ALA A 147 -22.95 -0.60 -4.73
N TRP A 148 -22.94 0.73 -4.71
CA TRP A 148 -21.98 1.51 -3.95
C TRP A 148 -22.45 1.77 -2.50
N HIS A 149 -23.75 1.96 -2.29
CA HIS A 149 -24.35 2.07 -0.96
C HIS A 149 -24.53 0.69 -0.30
N SER A 150 -23.41 0.01 -0.04
CA SER A 150 -23.40 -1.33 0.53
C SER A 150 -22.18 -1.55 1.43
N TRP A 151 -22.23 -2.53 2.32
CA TRP A 151 -21.09 -2.92 3.17
C TRP A 151 -19.84 -3.28 2.37
N TRP A 152 -20.02 -3.67 1.10
CA TRP A 152 -18.97 -4.10 0.21
C TRP A 152 -17.92 -3.01 -0.05
N VAL A 153 -18.32 -1.74 -0.12
CA VAL A 153 -17.40 -0.63 -0.38
C VAL A 153 -16.38 -0.48 0.75
N PRO A 154 -16.75 -0.16 2.01
CA PRO A 154 -15.76 -0.03 3.09
C PRO A 154 -14.96 -1.31 3.31
N PHE A 155 -15.58 -2.49 3.15
CA PHE A 155 -14.90 -3.78 3.24
C PHE A 155 -13.82 -3.94 2.17
N SER A 156 -14.17 -3.76 0.89
CA SER A 156 -13.24 -3.99 -0.22
C SER A 156 -12.10 -2.98 -0.26
N PHE A 157 -12.35 -1.70 0.06
CA PHE A 157 -11.30 -0.67 0.16
C PHE A 157 -10.31 -0.98 1.29
N THR A 158 -10.83 -1.41 2.45
CA THR A 158 -9.98 -1.84 3.58
C THR A 158 -9.18 -3.09 3.23
N ALA A 159 -9.79 -4.05 2.54
CA ALA A 159 -9.13 -5.26 2.11
C ALA A 159 -7.98 -4.98 1.13
N THR A 160 -8.20 -4.11 0.12
CA THR A 160 -7.15 -3.63 -0.79
C THR A 160 -5.98 -2.98 -0.02
N THR A 161 -6.30 -2.13 0.96
CA THR A 161 -5.31 -1.47 1.83
C THR A 161 -4.44 -2.48 2.57
N ILE A 162 -5.05 -3.51 3.18
CA ILE A 162 -4.32 -4.54 3.92
C ILE A 162 -3.46 -5.40 2.98
N ILE A 163 -4.04 -5.91 1.89
CA ILE A 163 -3.36 -6.80 0.96
C ILE A 163 -2.16 -6.09 0.31
N LEU A 164 -2.37 -4.92 -0.29
CA LEU A 164 -1.28 -4.20 -0.96
C LEU A 164 -0.29 -3.61 0.05
N GLY A 165 -0.75 -3.15 1.21
CA GLY A 165 0.13 -2.64 2.26
C GLY A 165 1.12 -3.68 2.76
N THR A 166 0.61 -4.86 3.13
CA THR A 166 1.44 -5.98 3.63
C THR A 166 2.39 -6.51 2.56
N LEU A 167 1.92 -6.68 1.32
CA LEU A 167 2.75 -7.11 0.20
C LEU A 167 3.84 -6.10 -0.15
N SER A 168 3.52 -4.80 -0.16
CA SER A 168 4.49 -3.75 -0.46
C SER A 168 5.59 -3.67 0.59
N VAL A 169 5.26 -3.85 1.88
CA VAL A 169 6.28 -3.95 2.94
C VAL A 169 7.17 -5.19 2.73
N ALA A 170 6.57 -6.37 2.58
CA ALA A 170 7.34 -7.60 2.38
C ALA A 170 8.25 -7.53 1.13
N CYS A 171 7.71 -7.01 0.02
CA CYS A 171 8.44 -6.83 -1.23
C CYS A 171 9.59 -5.83 -1.08
N ALA A 172 9.35 -4.66 -0.47
CA ALA A 172 10.38 -3.65 -0.26
C ALA A 172 11.52 -4.14 0.65
N LEU A 173 11.20 -4.93 1.70
CA LEU A 173 12.21 -5.57 2.55
C LEU A 173 13.09 -6.53 1.73
N MET A 174 12.50 -7.40 0.91
CA MET A 174 13.26 -8.35 0.11
C MET A 174 14.03 -7.70 -1.05
N ILE A 175 13.48 -6.67 -1.69
CA ILE A 175 14.23 -5.87 -2.68
C ILE A 175 15.45 -5.24 -2.01
N THR A 176 15.29 -4.66 -0.82
CA THR A 176 16.41 -4.09 -0.07
C THR A 176 17.47 -5.15 0.23
N ALA A 177 17.08 -6.34 0.68
CA ALA A 177 18.00 -7.43 0.93
C ALA A 177 18.72 -7.90 -0.35
N MET A 178 18.03 -7.98 -1.48
CA MET A 178 18.65 -8.31 -2.78
C MET A 178 19.66 -7.25 -3.23
N VAL A 179 19.35 -5.96 -3.02
CA VAL A 179 20.25 -4.85 -3.34
C VAL A 179 21.49 -4.89 -2.45
N ARG A 180 21.32 -5.05 -1.13
CA ARG A 180 22.43 -5.18 -0.16
C ARG A 180 23.33 -6.37 -0.50
N HIS A 181 22.74 -7.53 -0.79
CA HIS A 181 23.49 -8.73 -1.19
C HIS A 181 24.30 -8.53 -2.49
N ARG A 182 23.73 -7.83 -3.49
CA ARG A 182 24.46 -7.46 -4.72
C ARG A 182 25.63 -6.52 -4.43
N HIS A 183 25.49 -5.60 -3.49
CA HIS A 183 26.58 -4.71 -3.08
C HIS A 183 27.67 -5.44 -2.29
N GLU A 184 27.31 -6.42 -1.46
CA GLU A 184 28.25 -7.28 -0.72
C GLU A 184 29.13 -8.12 -1.65
N THR A 185 28.53 -8.66 -2.73
CA THR A 185 29.21 -9.57 -3.68
C THR A 185 29.94 -8.86 -4.81
N ALA A 186 29.79 -7.53 -4.96
CA ALA A 186 30.48 -6.75 -5.97
C ALA A 186 32.00 -6.61 -5.67
N VAL A 187 32.83 -6.76 -6.72
CA VAL A 187 34.31 -6.75 -6.64
C VAL A 187 34.85 -5.44 -6.03
N PRO A 188 35.89 -5.47 -5.17
CA PRO A 188 36.44 -4.30 -4.46
C PRO A 188 36.79 -3.09 -5.35
N SER A 189 37.19 -3.30 -6.60
CA SER A 189 37.54 -2.22 -7.55
C SER A 189 36.38 -1.29 -7.91
N ALA A 190 35.13 -1.73 -7.74
CA ALA A 190 33.94 -0.88 -7.85
C ALA A 190 33.63 -0.10 -6.56
N ARG A 191 34.15 -0.55 -5.42
CA ARG A 191 33.93 0.03 -4.08
C ARG A 191 34.76 1.29 -3.84
N GLU A 192 35.88 1.45 -4.56
CA GLU A 192 36.94 2.42 -4.28
C GLU A 192 36.87 3.75 -5.06
N LYS A 193 35.99 3.87 -6.06
CA LYS A 193 35.77 5.16 -6.77
C LYS A 193 34.88 6.08 -5.94
N HIS A 194 35.47 6.69 -4.91
CA HIS A 194 34.75 7.66 -4.08
C HIS A 194 34.91 9.08 -4.63
N PRO A 195 33.83 9.73 -5.10
CA PRO A 195 33.88 11.15 -5.37
C PRO A 195 34.18 11.89 -4.06
N LYS A 196 35.21 12.76 -4.07
CA LYS A 196 35.50 13.64 -2.93
C LYS A 196 34.34 14.62 -2.78
N THR A 197 33.43 14.37 -1.85
CA THR A 197 32.28 15.24 -1.58
C THR A 197 32.74 16.47 -0.79
N THR A 198 32.63 17.65 -1.40
CA THR A 198 33.12 18.91 -0.83
C THR A 198 32.07 19.63 0.03
N GLY A 199 30.78 19.39 -0.19
CA GLY A 199 29.67 20.02 0.55
C GLY A 199 29.08 19.17 1.69
N TRP A 200 28.68 19.81 2.79
CA TRP A 200 28.04 19.16 3.95
C TRP A 200 26.81 18.33 3.57
N TRP A 201 25.93 18.87 2.73
CA TRP A 201 24.74 18.16 2.22
C TRP A 201 25.09 16.88 1.46
N SER A 202 26.08 16.96 0.56
CA SER A 202 26.52 15.82 -0.24
C SER A 202 27.12 14.71 0.64
N ARG A 203 27.90 15.07 1.67
CA ARG A 203 28.42 14.12 2.66
C ARG A 203 27.30 13.43 3.41
N HIS A 204 26.37 14.20 3.99
CA HIS A 204 25.27 13.65 4.78
C HIS A 204 24.40 12.69 3.96
N VAL A 205 24.08 13.06 2.71
CA VAL A 205 23.30 12.19 1.81
C VAL A 205 24.08 10.92 1.46
N THR A 206 25.37 11.03 1.17
CA THR A 206 26.21 9.86 0.83
C THR A 206 26.36 8.91 2.02
N GLU A 207 26.49 9.44 3.24
CA GLU A 207 26.58 8.65 4.47
C GLU A 207 25.28 7.92 4.80
N GLU A 208 24.12 8.58 4.69
CA GLU A 208 22.82 7.93 4.92
C GLU A 208 22.54 6.85 3.87
N ILE A 209 22.80 7.12 2.59
CA ILE A 209 22.67 6.10 1.52
C ILE A 209 23.58 4.90 1.81
N ARG A 210 24.82 5.15 2.26
CA ARG A 210 25.75 4.09 2.63
C ARG A 210 25.24 3.28 3.83
N ALA A 211 24.66 3.92 4.83
CA ALA A 211 24.08 3.24 5.99
C ALA A 211 22.85 2.38 5.61
N ILE A 212 22.00 2.87 4.71
CA ILE A 212 20.83 2.14 4.21
C ILE A 212 21.24 0.92 3.39
N ASN A 213 22.29 1.06 2.56
CA ASN A 213 22.79 0.00 1.68
C ASN A 213 23.88 -0.87 2.34
N ALA A 214 24.17 -0.67 3.62
CA ALA A 214 25.09 -1.52 4.36
C ALA A 214 24.54 -2.96 4.42
N PRO A 215 25.43 -3.97 4.51
CA PRO A 215 25.05 -5.37 4.57
C PRO A 215 23.92 -5.67 5.57
N THR A 216 23.04 -6.59 5.20
CA THR A 216 21.97 -7.03 6.12
C THR A 216 22.58 -7.96 7.17
N ASP A 217 22.38 -7.63 8.45
CA ASP A 217 22.80 -8.48 9.56
C ASP A 217 21.76 -9.59 9.84
N ASP A 218 22.11 -10.56 10.67
CA ASP A 218 21.23 -11.71 10.95
C ASP A 218 19.95 -11.30 11.72
N GLN A 219 20.02 -10.26 12.56
CA GLN A 219 18.85 -9.79 13.32
C GLN A 219 17.84 -9.07 12.44
N GLU A 220 18.31 -8.25 11.50
CA GLU A 220 17.50 -7.62 10.46
C GLU A 220 16.93 -8.65 9.48
N TRP A 221 17.71 -9.66 9.11
CA TRP A 221 17.24 -10.73 8.23
C TRP A 221 16.10 -11.50 8.88
N ASP A 222 16.28 -11.94 10.12
CA ASP A 222 15.24 -12.60 10.90
C ASP A 222 14.01 -11.70 11.10
N LEU A 223 14.20 -10.39 11.30
CA LEU A 223 13.09 -9.44 11.37
C LEU A 223 12.34 -9.36 10.05
N SER A 224 13.07 -9.25 8.95
CA SER A 224 12.51 -9.14 7.60
C SER A 224 11.71 -10.38 7.23
N LEU A 225 12.22 -11.58 7.54
CA LEU A 225 11.49 -12.84 7.35
C LEU A 225 10.27 -12.95 8.27
N THR A 226 10.39 -12.54 9.54
CA THR A 226 9.26 -12.52 10.48
C THR A 226 8.14 -11.62 10.00
N VAL A 227 8.47 -10.40 9.57
CA VAL A 227 7.49 -9.44 9.02
C VAL A 227 6.88 -9.99 7.73
N THR A 228 7.70 -10.52 6.82
CA THR A 228 7.24 -11.14 5.56
C THR A 228 6.25 -12.27 5.80
N LYS A 229 6.52 -13.13 6.79
CA LYS A 229 5.65 -14.24 7.18
C LYS A 229 4.28 -13.77 7.67
N TRP A 230 4.24 -12.80 8.58
CA TRP A 230 2.97 -12.29 9.10
C TRP A 230 2.21 -11.48 8.05
N CYS A 231 2.91 -10.73 7.20
CA CYS A 231 2.34 -10.05 6.05
C CYS A 231 1.69 -11.05 5.09
N SER A 232 2.35 -12.17 4.79
CA SER A 232 1.82 -13.17 3.86
C SER A 232 0.57 -13.85 4.39
N ILE A 233 0.53 -14.19 5.69
CA ILE A 233 -0.66 -14.75 6.33
C ILE A 233 -1.82 -13.74 6.29
N GLY A 234 -1.57 -12.50 6.73
CA GLY A 234 -2.60 -11.45 6.75
C GLY A 234 -3.20 -11.20 5.37
N ALA A 235 -2.34 -11.03 4.36
CA ALA A 235 -2.78 -10.84 2.98
C ALA A 235 -3.54 -12.05 2.44
N ALA A 236 -3.13 -13.28 2.75
CA ALA A 236 -3.82 -14.48 2.29
C ALA A 236 -5.23 -14.59 2.88
N VAL A 237 -5.37 -14.35 4.19
CA VAL A 237 -6.66 -14.37 4.88
C VAL A 237 -7.62 -13.33 4.29
N VAL A 238 -7.14 -12.11 4.08
CA VAL A 238 -7.96 -11.03 3.51
C VAL A 238 -8.29 -11.29 2.04
N SER A 239 -7.40 -11.90 1.26
CA SER A 239 -7.68 -12.32 -0.13
C SER A 239 -8.78 -13.37 -0.20
N VAL A 240 -8.76 -14.35 0.71
CA VAL A 240 -9.84 -15.34 0.85
C VAL A 240 -11.15 -14.66 1.29
N ALA A 241 -11.08 -13.71 2.23
CA ALA A 241 -12.26 -12.96 2.66
C ALA A 241 -12.89 -12.17 1.51
N LEU A 242 -12.08 -11.54 0.63
CA LEU A 242 -12.60 -10.91 -0.59
C LEU A 242 -13.24 -11.93 -1.53
N MET A 243 -12.58 -13.07 -1.74
CA MET A 243 -13.08 -14.13 -2.62
C MET A 243 -14.44 -14.67 -2.15
N VAL A 244 -14.65 -14.82 -0.84
CA VAL A 244 -15.93 -15.20 -0.23
C VAL A 244 -16.93 -14.04 -0.26
N GLY A 245 -16.46 -12.82 -0.02
CA GLY A 245 -17.30 -11.63 0.02
C GLY A 245 -17.95 -11.30 -1.32
N TYR A 246 -17.28 -11.57 -2.45
CA TYR A 246 -17.82 -11.32 -3.79
C TYR A 246 -19.15 -12.05 -4.03
N PRO A 247 -19.26 -13.40 -3.92
CA PRO A 247 -20.53 -14.11 -4.06
C PRO A 247 -21.64 -13.63 -3.09
N LEU A 248 -21.29 -13.30 -1.84
CA LEU A 248 -22.26 -12.80 -0.87
C LEU A 248 -22.82 -11.44 -1.28
N TYR A 249 -21.94 -10.53 -1.68
CA TYR A 249 -22.31 -9.21 -2.16
C TYR A 249 -23.13 -9.26 -3.45
N THR A 250 -22.72 -10.08 -4.43
CA THR A 250 -23.46 -10.18 -5.70
C THR A 250 -24.81 -10.85 -5.54
N SER A 251 -24.93 -11.84 -4.63
CA SER A 251 -26.22 -12.44 -4.26
C SER A 251 -27.17 -11.42 -3.62
N GLN A 252 -26.67 -10.54 -2.75
CA GLN A 252 -27.46 -9.45 -2.18
C GLN A 252 -27.92 -8.43 -3.23
N LEU A 253 -27.06 -8.08 -4.19
CA LEU A 253 -27.46 -7.21 -5.30
C LEU A 253 -28.51 -7.87 -6.20
N ALA A 254 -28.32 -9.16 -6.54
CA ALA A 254 -29.21 -9.91 -7.41
C ALA A 254 -30.62 -10.08 -6.81
N SER A 255 -30.73 -10.11 -5.48
CA SER A 255 -31.99 -10.18 -4.74
C SER A 255 -32.57 -8.80 -4.37
N GLY A 256 -31.88 -7.71 -4.71
CA GLY A 256 -32.32 -6.35 -4.46
C GLY A 256 -33.34 -5.81 -5.47
N GLY A 257 -33.57 -4.50 -5.43
CA GLY A 257 -34.45 -3.82 -6.39
C GLY A 257 -33.90 -3.85 -7.83
N PRO A 258 -34.68 -3.40 -8.84
CA PRO A 258 -34.31 -3.53 -10.26
C PRO A 258 -32.93 -2.96 -10.62
N VAL A 259 -32.57 -1.81 -10.04
CA VAL A 259 -31.25 -1.16 -10.24
C VAL A 259 -30.12 -1.98 -9.63
N ALA A 260 -30.31 -2.54 -8.43
CA ALA A 260 -29.33 -3.40 -7.78
C ALA A 260 -29.13 -4.71 -8.56
N HIS A 261 -30.23 -5.30 -9.03
CA HIS A 261 -30.21 -6.48 -9.87
C HIS A 261 -29.46 -6.20 -11.20
N GLN A 262 -29.72 -5.08 -11.84
CA GLN A 262 -28.99 -4.66 -13.04
C GLN A 262 -27.49 -4.51 -12.77
N ALA A 263 -27.09 -3.88 -11.65
CA ALA A 263 -25.68 -3.75 -11.27
C ALA A 263 -25.03 -5.11 -10.97
N SER A 264 -25.80 -6.11 -10.49
CA SER A 264 -25.30 -7.46 -10.26
C SER A 264 -24.79 -8.14 -11.54
N ASN A 265 -25.37 -7.79 -12.70
CA ASN A 265 -24.97 -8.34 -14.00
C ASN A 265 -23.53 -7.96 -14.39
N THR A 266 -22.98 -6.87 -13.85
CA THR A 266 -21.56 -6.49 -14.02
C THR A 266 -20.62 -7.54 -13.43
N PHE A 267 -21.06 -8.25 -12.39
CA PHE A 267 -20.30 -9.31 -11.73
C PHE A 267 -20.60 -10.67 -12.37
N SER A 268 -20.50 -10.71 -13.70
CA SER A 268 -20.64 -11.91 -14.52
C SER A 268 -19.60 -11.94 -15.63
N GLY A 269 -19.45 -13.10 -16.30
CA GLY A 269 -18.55 -13.26 -17.43
C GLY A 269 -17.05 -13.31 -17.09
N GLY A 270 -16.22 -13.13 -18.12
CA GLY A 270 -14.79 -13.41 -18.07
C GLY A 270 -14.01 -12.55 -17.07
N ILE A 271 -14.25 -11.24 -17.01
CA ILE A 271 -13.49 -10.33 -16.14
C ILE A 271 -13.76 -10.62 -14.66
N TYR A 272 -15.02 -10.89 -14.30
CA TYR A 272 -15.37 -11.29 -12.94
C TYR A 272 -14.74 -12.64 -12.57
N ALA A 273 -14.80 -13.63 -13.46
CA ALA A 273 -14.13 -14.91 -13.26
C ALA A 273 -12.61 -14.73 -13.07
N THR A 274 -11.96 -13.89 -13.90
CA THR A 274 -10.55 -13.54 -13.75
C THR A 274 -10.26 -12.93 -12.38
N ARG A 275 -11.10 -12.03 -11.86
CA ARG A 275 -10.92 -11.45 -10.52
C ARG A 275 -10.95 -12.52 -9.42
N LEU A 276 -11.90 -13.45 -9.46
CA LEU A 276 -11.98 -14.53 -8.47
C LEU A 276 -10.79 -15.49 -8.57
N ILE A 277 -10.38 -15.86 -9.79
CA ILE A 277 -9.20 -16.70 -10.04
C ILE A 277 -7.94 -16.02 -9.50
N LEU A 278 -7.77 -14.71 -9.76
CA LEU A 278 -6.64 -13.96 -9.25
C LEU A 278 -6.62 -13.94 -7.72
N LEU A 279 -7.75 -13.70 -7.05
CA LEU A 279 -7.82 -13.74 -5.59
C LEU A 279 -7.43 -15.11 -5.01
N GLY A 280 -7.91 -16.19 -5.61
CA GLY A 280 -7.53 -17.55 -5.22
C GLY A 280 -6.05 -17.83 -5.45
N ALA A 281 -5.51 -17.45 -6.61
CA ALA A 281 -4.09 -17.58 -6.93
C ALA A 281 -3.20 -16.79 -5.97
N ILE A 282 -3.56 -15.54 -5.67
CA ILE A 282 -2.86 -14.66 -4.72
C ILE A 282 -2.87 -15.28 -3.32
N ALA A 283 -4.02 -15.76 -2.85
CA ALA A 283 -4.14 -16.44 -1.55
C ALA A 283 -3.23 -17.68 -1.46
N LEU A 284 -3.16 -18.49 -2.53
CA LEU A 284 -2.27 -19.65 -2.61
C LEU A 284 -0.79 -19.25 -2.65
N MET A 285 -0.43 -18.27 -3.47
CA MET A 285 0.94 -17.72 -3.57
C MET A 285 1.43 -17.23 -2.20
N LEU A 286 0.60 -16.47 -1.49
CA LEU A 286 0.90 -15.91 -0.18
C LEU A 286 0.95 -16.96 0.93
N GLY A 287 -0.10 -17.77 1.04
CA GLY A 287 -0.28 -18.75 2.12
C GLY A 287 0.65 -19.96 2.01
N SER A 288 1.09 -20.31 0.79
CA SER A 288 1.95 -21.48 0.56
C SER A 288 3.37 -21.07 0.21
N PHE A 289 3.58 -20.35 -0.90
CA PHE A 289 4.91 -20.16 -1.45
C PHE A 289 5.70 -19.07 -0.71
N VAL A 290 5.09 -17.90 -0.49
CA VAL A 290 5.73 -16.80 0.26
C VAL A 290 5.93 -17.19 1.71
N TYR A 291 4.91 -17.80 2.35
CA TYR A 291 5.03 -18.28 3.73
C TYR A 291 6.16 -19.31 3.88
N ARG A 292 6.23 -20.31 3.00
CA ARG A 292 7.32 -21.31 3.03
C ARG A 292 8.67 -20.68 2.72
N GLY A 293 8.74 -19.75 1.77
CA GLY A 293 9.97 -19.01 1.48
C GLY A 293 10.45 -18.23 2.71
N ALA A 294 9.54 -17.52 3.39
CA ALA A 294 9.86 -16.78 4.61
C ALA A 294 10.38 -17.66 5.76
N LEU A 295 10.10 -18.97 5.75
CA LEU A 295 10.60 -19.92 6.76
C LEU A 295 11.98 -20.52 6.42
N HIS A 296 12.35 -20.60 5.14
CA HIS A 296 13.50 -21.41 4.70
C HIS A 296 14.53 -20.63 3.89
N THR A 297 14.24 -19.42 3.42
CA THR A 297 15.17 -18.66 2.58
C THR A 297 16.37 -18.20 3.41
N PRO A 298 17.59 -18.65 3.07
CA PRO A 298 18.80 -18.23 3.76
C PRO A 298 19.22 -16.83 3.29
N ARG A 299 19.96 -16.10 4.13
CA ARG A 299 20.37 -14.70 3.88
C ARG A 299 21.24 -14.57 2.63
N GLU A 300 22.02 -15.60 2.30
CA GLU A 300 22.92 -15.65 1.14
C GLU A 300 22.15 -15.80 -0.19
N HIS A 301 20.87 -16.19 -0.15
CA HIS A 301 20.09 -16.44 -1.37
C HIS A 301 18.72 -15.75 -1.34
N PRO A 302 18.66 -14.40 -1.18
CA PRO A 302 17.39 -13.67 -1.01
C PRO A 302 16.58 -13.57 -2.31
N HIS A 303 17.21 -13.85 -3.46
CA HIS A 303 16.64 -13.58 -4.79
C HIS A 303 15.39 -14.40 -5.11
N SER A 304 15.29 -15.66 -4.66
CA SER A 304 14.13 -16.52 -4.94
C SER A 304 12.86 -15.98 -4.30
N LEU A 305 12.92 -15.65 -3.00
CA LEU A 305 11.82 -15.05 -2.26
C LEU A 305 11.50 -13.63 -2.77
N GLY A 306 12.54 -12.86 -3.10
CA GLY A 306 12.36 -11.50 -3.64
C GLY A 306 11.61 -11.47 -4.97
N TRP A 307 12.00 -12.31 -5.95
CA TRP A 307 11.28 -12.39 -7.22
C TRP A 307 9.85 -12.92 -7.08
N LEU A 308 9.63 -13.87 -6.17
CA LEU A 308 8.29 -14.34 -5.85
C LEU A 308 7.41 -13.21 -5.31
N LEU A 309 7.92 -12.40 -4.37
CA LEU A 309 7.17 -11.27 -3.80
C LEU A 309 6.92 -10.16 -4.83
N ILE A 310 7.90 -9.83 -5.68
CA ILE A 310 7.72 -8.86 -6.77
C ILE A 310 6.60 -9.34 -7.71
N THR A 311 6.66 -10.59 -8.14
CA THR A 311 5.65 -11.18 -9.02
C THR A 311 4.27 -11.19 -8.36
N THR A 312 4.21 -11.58 -7.08
CA THR A 312 2.96 -11.60 -6.31
C THR A 312 2.38 -10.18 -6.18
N LEU A 313 3.20 -9.18 -5.89
CA LEU A 313 2.77 -7.78 -5.78
C LEU A 313 2.23 -7.26 -7.12
N ILE A 314 2.89 -7.54 -8.25
CA ILE A 314 2.42 -7.10 -9.58
C ILE A 314 1.07 -7.74 -9.92
N ILE A 315 0.94 -9.05 -9.73
CA ILE A 315 -0.32 -9.78 -9.99
C ILE A 315 -1.42 -9.26 -9.08
N THR A 316 -1.10 -9.01 -7.80
CA THR A 316 -2.07 -8.51 -6.83
C THR A 316 -2.52 -7.10 -7.17
N PHE A 317 -1.59 -6.20 -7.49
CA PHE A 317 -1.90 -4.82 -7.89
C PHE A 317 -2.78 -4.79 -9.15
N ALA A 318 -2.48 -5.61 -10.16
CA ALA A 318 -3.32 -5.77 -11.33
C ALA A 318 -4.71 -6.33 -10.97
N GLY A 319 -4.78 -7.30 -10.06
CA GLY A 319 -6.03 -7.84 -9.53
C GLY A 319 -6.89 -6.77 -8.84
N GLU A 320 -6.29 -5.91 -8.02
CA GLU A 320 -6.98 -4.82 -7.33
C GLU A 320 -7.49 -3.76 -8.32
N ILE A 321 -6.73 -3.46 -9.39
CA ILE A 321 -7.22 -2.63 -10.50
C ILE A 321 -8.47 -3.24 -11.14
N VAL A 322 -8.46 -4.55 -11.42
CA VAL A 322 -9.64 -5.25 -11.97
C VAL A 322 -10.82 -5.17 -11.00
N GLY A 323 -10.58 -5.39 -9.71
CA GLY A 323 -11.61 -5.28 -8.67
C GLY A 323 -12.22 -3.89 -8.60
N ARG A 324 -11.38 -2.84 -8.67
CA ARG A 324 -11.83 -1.45 -8.69
C ARG A 324 -12.54 -1.10 -10.00
N ALA A 325 -12.12 -1.63 -11.15
CA ALA A 325 -12.82 -1.45 -12.42
C ALA A 325 -14.25 -2.04 -12.38
N LEU A 326 -14.42 -3.25 -11.82
CA LEU A 326 -15.74 -3.85 -11.59
C LEU A 326 -16.63 -2.96 -10.71
N HIS A 327 -16.05 -2.33 -9.67
CA HIS A 327 -16.76 -1.37 -8.85
C HIS A 327 -17.28 -0.17 -9.66
N TYR A 328 -16.46 0.45 -10.52
CA TYR A 328 -16.91 1.54 -11.38
C TYR A 328 -17.96 1.11 -12.41
N TRP A 329 -17.81 -0.07 -13.02
CA TRP A 329 -18.78 -0.60 -13.99
C TRP A 329 -20.10 -1.04 -13.35
N SER A 330 -20.16 -1.16 -12.02
CA SER A 330 -21.41 -1.41 -11.29
C SER A 330 -22.24 -0.14 -11.05
N LEU A 331 -21.81 1.02 -11.56
CA LEU A 331 -22.55 2.27 -11.51
C LEU A 331 -23.86 2.16 -12.32
N VAL A 332 -24.95 1.88 -11.61
CA VAL A 332 -26.32 2.00 -12.10
C VAL A 332 -27.10 2.84 -11.10
N ARG A 333 -27.78 3.88 -11.57
CA ARG A 333 -28.47 4.87 -10.73
C ARG A 333 -29.96 4.60 -10.63
N ILE A 334 -30.53 4.87 -9.47
CA ILE A 334 -31.97 5.03 -9.26
C ILE A 334 -32.33 6.45 -9.74
N GLY A 335 -33.23 6.55 -10.72
CA GLY A 335 -33.61 7.82 -11.35
C GLY A 335 -32.86 8.08 -12.66
N ILE A 336 -32.91 9.33 -13.15
CA ILE A 336 -32.17 9.79 -14.34
C ILE A 336 -30.74 10.16 -13.95
#